data_AF-A0A352A8X5-F1
#
_entry.id   AF-A0A352A8X5-F1
#
_cell.length_a   1.000
_cell.length_b   1.000
_cell.length_c   1.000
_cell.angle_alpha   90.00
_cell.angle_beta   90.00
_cell.angle_gamma   90.00
#
_symmetry.space_group_name_H-M   'P 1'
#
loop_
_entity.id
_entity.type
_entity.pdbx_description
1 polymer ?
#
loop_
_entity_poly.entity_id
_entity_poly.type
_entity_poly.pdbx_seq_one_letter_code
_entity_poly.pdbx_strand_id
1 'polypeptide(L)'
;MKCYNSGSFKACVIMSVIAGMYDLHKKVKSLASSDADVRELDNNVEKKIKQMEVYEKYLVEQCATDKIDMLNSNEAKELIRCIDTINDCAHPSNFICSAEKARDVFTSIIDILGSKPVLFGCRHMNKIINDLDKASFFPVKESTRMQEIVKDKLDKFQQKALKPLLDLVCKNIINPKSINHKKNLIYFLAYSLNSIDCDFEGIINELISKDQYENELLELLFTNVEIINYLSSINIEKLIFKLNTNLQTTEVVNIDYWIHIILSQQLMKKTMQKKLHRCLQILRIYQMM
;
A
#
# COMPACT_ATOMS: atom_id res chain seq x y z
N MET A 1 -5.29 -26.33 13.46
CA MET A 1 -4.58 -27.46 12.82
C MET A 1 -4.64 -28.78 13.58
N LYS A 2 -4.51 -28.82 14.92
CA LYS A 2 -4.60 -30.10 15.67
C LYS A 2 -5.93 -30.86 15.45
N CYS A 3 -7.07 -30.16 15.43
CA CYS A 3 -8.39 -30.76 15.15
C CYS A 3 -8.46 -31.42 13.77
N TYR A 4 -7.91 -30.76 12.75
CA TYR A 4 -7.86 -31.29 11.38
C TYR A 4 -7.07 -32.60 11.30
N ASN A 5 -5.86 -32.62 11.87
CA ASN A 5 -4.99 -33.80 11.85
C ASN A 5 -5.57 -34.97 12.67
N SER A 6 -6.44 -34.69 13.64
CA SER A 6 -7.15 -35.70 14.43
C SER A 6 -8.46 -36.20 13.79
N GLY A 7 -8.80 -35.77 12.58
CA GLY A 7 -10.06 -36.12 11.92
C GLY A 7 -11.32 -35.44 12.49
N SER A 8 -11.14 -34.51 13.43
CA SER A 8 -12.23 -33.74 14.05
C SER A 8 -12.62 -32.54 13.19
N PHE A 9 -13.15 -32.80 12.00
CA PHE A 9 -13.41 -31.78 10.97
C PHE A 9 -14.46 -30.74 11.38
N LYS A 10 -15.56 -31.16 12.04
CA LYS A 10 -16.57 -30.23 12.58
C LYS A 10 -15.95 -29.24 13.56
N ALA A 11 -15.17 -29.74 14.52
CA ALA A 11 -14.47 -28.90 15.49
C ALA A 11 -13.46 -27.97 14.81
N CYS A 12 -12.78 -28.44 13.76
CA CYS A 12 -11.85 -27.62 12.97
C CYS A 12 -12.57 -26.43 12.31
N VAL A 13 -13.71 -26.66 11.68
CA VAL A 13 -14.55 -25.60 11.08
C VAL A 13 -14.96 -24.58 12.14
N ILE A 14 -15.58 -25.05 13.22
CA ILE A 14 -16.11 -24.20 14.31
C ILE A 14 -15.00 -23.31 14.87
N MET A 15 -13.87 -23.90 15.27
CA MET A 15 -12.76 -23.16 15.87
C MET A 15 -12.13 -22.16 14.90
N SER A 16 -12.03 -22.51 13.62
CA SER A 16 -11.42 -21.62 12.62
C SER A 16 -12.27 -20.38 12.42
N VAL A 17 -13.58 -20.53 12.24
CA VAL A 17 -14.44 -19.38 12.02
C VAL A 17 -14.58 -18.53 13.28
N ILE A 18 -14.70 -19.11 14.48
CA ILE A 18 -14.69 -18.35 15.74
C ILE A 18 -13.41 -17.52 15.88
N ALA A 19 -12.25 -18.14 15.64
CA ALA A 19 -10.97 -17.43 15.70
C ALA A 19 -10.89 -16.32 14.64
N GLY A 20 -11.39 -16.56 13.43
CA GLY A 20 -11.47 -15.57 12.37
C GLY A 20 -12.36 -14.38 12.74
N MET A 21 -13.56 -14.62 13.25
CA MET A 21 -14.48 -13.55 13.65
C MET A 21 -13.94 -12.73 14.81
N TYR A 22 -13.30 -13.38 15.78
CA TYR A 22 -12.59 -12.68 16.86
C TYR A 22 -11.46 -11.79 16.33
N ASP A 23 -10.67 -12.28 15.38
CA ASP A 23 -9.60 -11.52 14.73
C ASP A 23 -10.15 -10.33 13.91
N LEU A 24 -11.26 -10.52 13.18
CA LEU A 24 -11.95 -9.44 12.47
C LEU A 24 -12.45 -8.37 13.45
N HIS A 25 -13.10 -8.75 14.56
CA HIS A 25 -13.55 -7.79 15.56
C HIS A 25 -12.38 -7.03 16.20
N LYS A 26 -11.29 -7.71 16.51
CA LYS A 26 -10.06 -7.07 17.02
C LYS A 26 -9.51 -6.01 16.06
N LYS A 27 -9.59 -6.26 14.74
CA LYS A 27 -9.19 -5.29 13.71
C LYS A 27 -10.16 -4.11 13.60
N VAL A 28 -11.46 -4.33 13.74
CA VAL A 28 -12.43 -3.23 13.85
C VAL A 28 -12.10 -2.36 15.07
N LYS A 29 -11.85 -2.98 16.22
CA LYS A 29 -11.52 -2.29 17.47
C LYS A 29 -10.23 -1.48 17.40
N SER A 30 -9.20 -1.97 16.71
CA SER A 30 -7.95 -1.23 16.53
C SER A 30 -8.13 0.04 15.68
N LEU A 31 -9.12 0.04 14.79
CA LEU A 31 -9.44 1.17 13.91
C LEU A 31 -10.47 2.15 14.51
N ALA A 32 -11.26 1.72 15.49
CA ALA A 32 -12.27 2.54 16.16
C ALA A 32 -11.71 3.82 16.81
N SER A 33 -10.42 3.88 17.17
CA SER A 33 -9.82 5.11 17.69
C SER A 33 -9.71 6.23 16.64
N SER A 34 -9.68 5.88 15.36
CA SER A 34 -9.29 6.77 14.25
C SER A 34 -10.37 6.98 13.19
N ASP A 35 -11.49 6.26 13.29
CA ASP A 35 -12.65 6.39 12.40
C ASP A 35 -13.95 6.29 13.20
N ALA A 36 -14.80 7.31 13.08
CA ALA A 36 -16.06 7.40 13.82
C ALA A 36 -17.08 6.35 13.39
N ASP A 37 -17.08 6.00 12.10
CA ASP A 37 -17.97 4.99 11.54
C ASP A 37 -17.59 3.59 12.05
N VAL A 38 -16.28 3.33 12.12
CA VAL A 38 -15.74 2.07 12.67
C VAL A 38 -15.98 2.00 14.19
N ARG A 39 -15.92 3.14 14.89
CA ARG A 39 -16.27 3.21 16.32
C ARG A 39 -17.74 2.91 16.58
N GLU A 40 -18.62 3.41 15.74
CA GLU A 40 -20.05 3.09 15.80
C GLU A 40 -20.28 1.59 15.61
N LEU A 41 -19.60 0.98 14.62
CA LEU A 41 -19.63 -0.47 14.42
C LEU A 41 -19.12 -1.24 15.64
N ASP A 42 -17.97 -0.88 16.20
CA ASP A 42 -17.41 -1.55 17.39
C ASP A 42 -18.37 -1.49 18.59
N ASN A 43 -18.96 -0.30 18.84
CA ASN A 43 -19.95 -0.13 19.90
C ASN A 43 -21.19 -1.02 19.70
N ASN A 44 -21.68 -1.12 18.46
CA ASN A 44 -22.83 -1.96 18.13
C ASN A 44 -22.51 -3.44 18.31
N VAL A 45 -21.32 -3.88 17.90
CA VAL A 45 -20.86 -5.27 18.09
C VAL A 45 -20.69 -5.59 19.58
N GLU A 46 -20.04 -4.73 20.35
CA GLU A 46 -19.89 -4.89 21.81
C GLU A 46 -21.25 -4.93 22.53
N LYS A 47 -22.23 -4.15 22.06
CA LYS A 47 -23.60 -4.21 22.57
C LYS A 47 -24.25 -5.57 22.29
N LYS A 48 -24.14 -6.08 21.05
CA LYS A 48 -24.64 -7.42 20.69
C LYS A 48 -24.01 -8.53 21.52
N ILE A 49 -22.69 -8.47 21.72
CA ILE A 49 -21.96 -9.41 22.58
C ILE A 49 -22.50 -9.36 24.01
N LYS A 50 -22.68 -8.17 24.61
CA LYS A 50 -23.26 -8.01 25.96
C LYS A 50 -24.68 -8.52 26.08
N GLN A 51 -25.46 -8.42 25.00
CA GLN A 51 -26.84 -8.90 24.93
C GLN A 51 -26.94 -10.39 24.54
N MET A 52 -25.80 -11.07 24.34
CA MET A 52 -25.73 -12.46 23.86
C MET A 52 -26.45 -12.67 22.51
N GLU A 53 -26.46 -11.64 21.66
CA GLU A 53 -26.97 -11.72 20.29
C GLU A 53 -25.88 -12.19 19.32
N VAL A 54 -26.28 -12.92 18.27
CA VAL A 54 -25.40 -13.29 17.15
C VAL A 54 -24.90 -12.01 16.46
N TYR A 55 -23.59 -11.87 16.31
CA TYR A 55 -22.96 -10.65 15.79
C TYR A 55 -22.06 -10.90 14.57
N GLU A 56 -21.65 -12.15 14.32
CA GLU A 56 -20.63 -12.51 13.34
C GLU A 56 -21.04 -12.11 11.92
N LYS A 57 -22.27 -12.48 11.53
CA LYS A 57 -22.82 -12.12 10.22
C LYS A 57 -22.98 -10.60 10.06
N TYR A 58 -23.49 -9.94 11.10
CA TYR A 58 -23.61 -8.47 11.13
C TYR A 58 -22.25 -7.80 10.97
N LEU A 59 -21.23 -8.25 11.70
CA LEU A 59 -19.86 -7.74 11.62
C LEU A 59 -19.31 -7.85 10.20
N VAL A 60 -19.46 -9.02 9.56
CA VAL A 60 -18.99 -9.24 8.18
C VAL A 60 -19.72 -8.32 7.19
N GLU A 61 -21.05 -8.24 7.28
CA GLU A 61 -21.87 -7.40 6.39
C GLU A 61 -21.52 -5.92 6.52
N GLN A 62 -21.36 -5.42 7.75
CA GLN A 62 -20.98 -4.02 7.98
C GLN A 62 -19.57 -3.73 7.47
N CYS A 63 -18.61 -4.63 7.71
CA CYS A 63 -17.24 -4.52 7.19
C CYS A 63 -17.17 -4.49 5.65
N ALA A 64 -18.19 -4.98 4.96
CA ALA A 64 -18.29 -4.98 3.51
C ALA A 64 -18.98 -3.74 2.92
N THR A 65 -19.53 -2.86 3.75
CA THR A 65 -20.16 -1.61 3.29
C THR A 65 -19.11 -0.60 2.85
N ASP A 66 -19.43 0.27 1.90
CA ASP A 66 -18.56 1.39 1.49
C ASP A 66 -18.20 2.33 2.65
N LYS A 67 -19.05 2.35 3.70
CA LYS A 67 -18.81 3.12 4.92
C LYS A 67 -17.60 2.57 5.69
N ILE A 68 -17.45 1.25 5.81
CA ILE A 68 -16.36 0.63 6.61
C ILE A 68 -15.20 0.16 5.72
N ASP A 69 -15.53 -0.45 4.58
CA ASP A 69 -14.62 -0.83 3.50
C ASP A 69 -13.37 -1.59 4.00
N MET A 70 -13.63 -2.62 4.80
CA MET A 70 -12.64 -3.55 5.31
C MET A 70 -12.64 -4.87 4.52
N LEU A 71 -13.78 -5.27 3.98
CA LEU A 71 -13.95 -6.47 3.18
C LEU A 71 -14.52 -6.10 1.81
N ASN A 72 -14.02 -6.74 0.75
CA ASN A 72 -14.73 -6.66 -0.53
C ASN A 72 -15.94 -7.62 -0.55
N SER A 73 -16.81 -7.45 -1.55
CA SER A 73 -18.05 -8.22 -1.67
C SER A 73 -17.83 -9.73 -1.80
N ASN A 74 -16.74 -10.18 -2.43
CA ASN A 74 -16.42 -11.60 -2.54
C ASN A 74 -15.91 -12.16 -1.21
N GLU A 75 -15.01 -11.44 -0.53
CA GLU A 75 -14.51 -11.81 0.79
C GLU A 75 -15.66 -11.91 1.80
N ALA A 76 -16.60 -10.97 1.79
CA ALA A 76 -17.78 -11.00 2.66
C ALA A 76 -18.68 -12.22 2.39
N LYS A 77 -18.96 -12.52 1.11
CA LYS A 77 -19.74 -13.72 0.73
C LYS A 77 -19.09 -15.01 1.21
N GLU A 78 -17.78 -15.13 1.04
CA GLU A 78 -17.04 -16.31 1.48
C GLU A 78 -17.02 -16.46 3.01
N LEU A 79 -16.91 -15.36 3.76
CA LEU A 79 -17.00 -15.41 5.23
C LEU A 79 -18.41 -15.78 5.71
N ILE A 80 -19.46 -15.25 5.07
CA ILE A 80 -20.86 -15.64 5.38
C ILE A 80 -21.05 -17.13 5.11
N ARG A 81 -20.55 -17.66 3.98
CA ARG A 81 -20.56 -19.11 3.69
C ARG A 81 -19.87 -19.93 4.77
N CYS A 82 -18.75 -19.44 5.30
CA CYS A 82 -18.04 -20.09 6.41
C CYS A 82 -18.87 -20.09 7.71
N ILE A 83 -19.55 -18.98 8.02
CA ILE A 83 -20.46 -18.88 9.18
C ILE A 83 -21.63 -19.85 9.03
N ASP A 84 -22.26 -19.90 7.86
CA ASP A 84 -23.36 -20.83 7.58
C ASP A 84 -22.91 -22.30 7.73
N THR A 85 -21.67 -22.61 7.34
CA THR A 85 -21.09 -23.95 7.54
C THR A 85 -20.93 -24.30 9.03
N ILE A 86 -20.72 -23.33 9.94
CA ILE A 86 -20.78 -23.62 11.38
C ILE A 86 -22.18 -24.05 11.78
N ASN A 87 -23.21 -23.33 11.31
CA ASN A 87 -24.60 -23.62 11.65
C ASN A 87 -24.96 -25.06 11.24
N ASP A 88 -24.51 -25.50 10.06
CA ASP A 88 -24.66 -26.88 9.61
C ASP A 88 -23.90 -27.89 10.49
N CYS A 89 -22.68 -27.54 10.94
CA CYS A 89 -21.88 -28.40 11.81
C CYS A 89 -22.44 -28.52 13.24
N ALA A 90 -23.05 -27.45 13.75
CA ALA A 90 -23.57 -27.35 15.11
C ALA A 90 -25.00 -27.87 15.24
N HIS A 91 -25.77 -27.87 14.15
CA HIS A 91 -27.10 -28.47 14.14
C HIS A 91 -27.01 -29.99 14.38
N PRO A 92 -27.96 -30.60 15.13
CA PRO A 92 -28.04 -32.06 15.31
C PRO A 92 -28.49 -32.80 14.03
N SER A 93 -28.12 -32.30 12.85
CA SER A 93 -28.39 -32.95 11.57
C SER A 93 -27.35 -34.04 11.28
N ASN A 94 -27.65 -34.92 10.32
CA ASN A 94 -26.69 -35.88 9.76
C ASN A 94 -25.62 -35.22 8.86
N PHE A 95 -25.35 -33.92 9.03
CA PHE A 95 -24.32 -33.23 8.26
C PHE A 95 -22.95 -33.85 8.56
N ILE A 96 -22.30 -34.34 7.52
CA ILE A 96 -20.95 -34.91 7.57
C ILE A 96 -19.98 -33.86 7.03
N CYS A 97 -19.13 -33.33 7.90
CA CYS A 97 -18.06 -32.43 7.49
C CYS A 97 -16.86 -33.26 6.98
N SER A 98 -16.55 -33.16 5.69
CA SER A 98 -15.41 -33.83 5.08
C SER A 98 -14.09 -33.08 5.36
N ALA A 99 -12.97 -33.78 5.17
CA ALA A 99 -11.64 -33.19 5.26
C ALA A 99 -11.46 -32.02 4.27
N GLU A 100 -12.01 -32.13 3.06
CA GLU A 100 -11.94 -31.05 2.06
C GLU A 100 -12.75 -29.84 2.47
N LYS A 101 -13.98 -30.03 2.98
CA LYS A 101 -14.82 -28.93 3.45
C LYS A 101 -14.16 -28.19 4.62
N ALA A 102 -13.56 -28.92 5.56
CA ALA A 102 -12.82 -28.31 6.65
C ALA A 102 -11.60 -27.55 6.16
N ARG A 103 -10.85 -28.09 5.18
CA ARG A 103 -9.69 -27.43 4.57
C ARG A 103 -10.08 -26.13 3.90
N ASP A 104 -11.11 -26.16 3.08
CA ASP A 104 -11.65 -25.01 2.37
C ASP A 104 -12.04 -23.88 3.34
N VAL A 105 -12.75 -24.20 4.43
CA VAL A 105 -13.14 -23.21 5.44
C VAL A 105 -11.94 -22.60 6.16
N PHE A 106 -11.04 -23.41 6.75
CA PHE A 106 -9.95 -22.81 7.54
C PHE A 106 -8.97 -22.05 6.65
N THR A 107 -8.76 -22.49 5.40
CA THR A 107 -7.91 -21.79 4.42
C THR A 107 -8.54 -20.46 4.06
N SER A 108 -9.86 -20.43 3.78
CA SER A 108 -10.60 -19.18 3.52
C SER A 108 -10.48 -18.19 4.68
N ILE A 109 -10.62 -18.65 5.93
CA ILE A 109 -10.48 -17.78 7.10
C ILE A 109 -9.05 -17.24 7.24
N ILE A 110 -8.03 -18.07 7.03
CA ILE A 110 -6.63 -17.63 7.08
C ILE A 110 -6.35 -16.63 5.97
N ASP A 111 -6.75 -16.92 4.74
CA ASP A 111 -6.47 -16.07 3.58
C ASP A 111 -7.23 -14.74 3.64
N ILE A 112 -8.47 -14.75 4.11
CA ILE A 112 -9.32 -13.55 4.16
C ILE A 112 -9.09 -12.72 5.43
N LEU A 113 -8.75 -13.35 6.56
CA LEU A 113 -8.61 -12.69 7.86
C LEU A 113 -7.22 -12.91 8.45
N GLY A 114 -6.88 -14.16 8.81
CA GLY A 114 -5.73 -14.45 9.67
C GLY A 114 -4.35 -14.06 9.11
N SER A 115 -4.22 -13.97 7.79
CA SER A 115 -2.99 -13.57 7.09
C SER A 115 -2.83 -12.06 6.95
N LYS A 116 -3.85 -11.28 7.33
CA LYS A 116 -3.89 -9.83 7.09
C LYS A 116 -3.83 -9.06 8.41
N PRO A 117 -2.83 -8.20 8.67
CA PRO A 117 -2.70 -7.50 9.95
C PRO A 117 -3.83 -6.48 10.17
N VAL A 118 -4.26 -5.81 9.10
CA VAL A 118 -5.40 -4.86 9.05
C VAL A 118 -6.10 -4.99 7.69
N LEU A 119 -7.38 -4.61 7.66
CA LEU A 119 -8.25 -4.67 6.50
C LEU A 119 -8.58 -3.25 6.03
N PHE A 120 -7.69 -2.61 5.26
CA PHE A 120 -7.96 -1.29 4.66
C PHE A 120 -8.33 -1.40 3.19
N GLY A 121 -9.53 -0.93 2.84
CA GLY A 121 -10.01 -0.80 1.46
C GLY A 121 -9.76 0.55 0.79
N CYS A 122 -10.42 0.78 -0.34
CA CYS A 122 -10.34 1.96 -1.20
C CYS A 122 -10.62 3.30 -0.46
N ARG A 123 -11.57 3.33 0.47
CA ARG A 123 -11.86 4.52 1.31
C ARG A 123 -10.63 4.96 2.10
N HIS A 124 -9.87 4.00 2.63
CA HIS A 124 -8.65 4.29 3.38
C HIS A 124 -7.52 4.78 2.47
N MET A 125 -7.43 4.29 1.23
CA MET A 125 -6.50 4.84 0.23
C MET A 125 -6.84 6.30 -0.06
N ASN A 126 -8.12 6.61 -0.32
CA ASN A 126 -8.58 7.99 -0.55
C ASN A 126 -8.37 8.90 0.67
N LYS A 127 -8.51 8.35 1.88
CA LYS A 127 -8.20 9.08 3.12
C LYS A 127 -6.72 9.47 3.18
N ILE A 128 -5.80 8.57 2.82
CA ILE A 128 -4.36 8.90 2.73
C ILE A 128 -4.11 10.00 1.71
N ILE A 129 -4.68 9.89 0.50
CA ILE A 129 -4.54 10.92 -0.53
C ILE A 129 -5.04 12.28 -0.02
N ASN A 130 -6.18 12.30 0.66
CA ASN A 130 -6.71 13.54 1.24
C ASN A 130 -5.86 14.06 2.40
N ASP A 131 -5.32 13.19 3.25
CA ASP A 131 -4.44 13.56 4.35
C ASP A 131 -3.12 14.16 3.84
N LEU A 132 -2.62 13.72 2.68
CA LEU A 132 -1.41 14.26 2.05
C LEU A 132 -1.54 15.74 1.63
N ASP A 133 -2.74 16.30 1.54
CA ASP A 133 -2.93 17.74 1.31
C ASP A 133 -2.64 18.57 2.59
N LYS A 134 -2.65 17.94 3.77
CA LYS A 134 -2.40 18.62 5.04
C LYS A 134 -0.93 19.00 5.18
N ALA A 135 -0.67 20.27 5.48
CA ALA A 135 0.69 20.76 5.76
C ALA A 135 1.38 20.03 6.94
N SER A 136 0.59 19.47 7.86
CA SER A 136 1.09 18.72 9.02
C SER A 136 1.36 17.24 8.73
N PHE A 137 1.16 16.74 7.51
CA PHE A 137 1.33 15.31 7.20
C PHE A 137 2.78 14.86 7.45
N PHE A 138 3.74 15.65 6.96
CA PHE A 138 5.16 15.52 7.28
C PHE A 138 5.57 16.67 8.21
N PRO A 139 5.44 16.51 9.54
CA PRO A 139 5.77 17.57 10.50
C PRO A 139 7.27 17.89 10.55
N VAL A 140 8.11 16.96 10.10
CA VAL A 140 9.57 17.09 10.03
C VAL A 140 10.03 16.66 8.64
N LYS A 141 10.93 17.44 8.02
CA LYS A 141 11.46 17.20 6.67
C LYS A 141 12.79 16.44 6.65
N GLU A 142 13.05 15.67 7.71
CA GLU A 142 14.22 14.79 7.78
C GLU A 142 13.88 13.45 7.10
N SER A 143 14.76 12.98 6.21
CA SER A 143 14.54 11.79 5.38
C SER A 143 14.17 10.55 6.19
N THR A 144 14.92 10.26 7.25
CA THR A 144 14.69 9.13 8.18
C THR A 144 13.31 9.19 8.81
N ARG A 145 12.91 10.36 9.31
CA ARG A 145 11.60 10.54 9.94
C ARG A 145 10.45 10.44 8.95
N MET A 146 10.63 10.95 7.74
CA MET A 146 9.63 10.81 6.68
C MET A 146 9.47 9.34 6.25
N GLN A 147 10.57 8.58 6.16
CA GLN A 147 10.52 7.14 5.90
C GLN A 147 9.74 6.38 6.97
N GLU A 148 9.95 6.69 8.26
CA GLU A 148 9.19 6.09 9.35
C GLU A 148 7.69 6.39 9.26
N ILE A 149 7.33 7.65 8.94
CA ILE A 149 5.93 8.05 8.76
C ILE A 149 5.29 7.29 7.60
N VAL A 150 5.97 7.21 6.45
CA VAL A 150 5.48 6.47 5.28
C VAL A 150 5.32 4.99 5.63
N LYS A 151 6.32 4.39 6.28
CA LYS A 151 6.27 2.99 6.71
C LYS A 151 5.11 2.71 7.66
N ASP A 152 4.89 3.53 8.69
CA ASP A 152 3.73 3.37 9.60
C ASP A 152 2.38 3.42 8.86
N LYS A 153 2.29 4.23 7.79
CA LYS A 153 1.07 4.29 6.97
C LYS A 153 0.93 3.04 6.10
N LEU A 154 2.00 2.59 5.45
CA LEU A 154 1.99 1.44 4.54
C LEU A 154 1.86 0.10 5.25
N ASP A 155 2.47 -0.07 6.43
CA ASP A 155 2.40 -1.30 7.25
C ASP A 155 0.95 -1.66 7.66
N LYS A 156 0.02 -0.71 7.56
CA LYS A 156 -1.40 -0.91 7.81
C LYS A 156 -2.17 -1.43 6.59
N PHE A 157 -1.57 -1.42 5.41
CA PHE A 157 -2.15 -1.98 4.19
C PHE A 157 -1.60 -3.37 3.92
N GLN A 158 -2.35 -4.17 3.17
CA GLN A 158 -1.85 -5.44 2.65
C GLN A 158 -0.92 -5.18 1.48
N GLN A 159 0.08 -6.04 1.28
CA GLN A 159 1.02 -5.95 0.14
C GLN A 159 0.29 -5.80 -1.21
N LYS A 160 -0.78 -6.56 -1.45
CA LYS A 160 -1.60 -6.46 -2.67
C LYS A 160 -2.31 -5.10 -2.85
N ALA A 161 -2.54 -4.36 -1.78
CA ALA A 161 -3.19 -3.05 -1.77
C ALA A 161 -2.17 -1.89 -1.91
N LEU A 162 -0.88 -2.15 -1.67
CA LEU A 162 0.17 -1.14 -1.78
C LEU A 162 0.33 -0.66 -3.22
N LYS A 163 0.38 -1.56 -4.21
CA LYS A 163 0.48 -1.16 -5.61
C LYS A 163 -0.69 -0.25 -6.04
N PRO A 164 -1.98 -0.64 -5.85
CA PRO A 164 -3.11 0.25 -6.14
C PRO A 164 -3.05 1.62 -5.44
N LEU A 165 -2.61 1.66 -4.17
CA LEU A 165 -2.42 2.91 -3.44
C LEU A 165 -1.34 3.78 -4.08
N LEU A 166 -0.19 3.20 -4.42
CA LEU A 166 0.92 3.95 -5.02
C LEU A 166 0.63 4.38 -6.47
N ASP A 167 -0.11 3.58 -7.23
CA ASP A 167 -0.66 3.99 -8.54
C ASP A 167 -1.58 5.20 -8.38
N LEU A 168 -2.41 5.23 -7.33
CA LEU A 168 -3.28 6.36 -7.02
C LEU A 168 -2.46 7.60 -6.58
N VAL A 169 -1.41 7.42 -5.77
CA VAL A 169 -0.47 8.51 -5.41
C VAL A 169 0.18 9.08 -6.66
N CYS A 170 0.71 8.24 -7.54
CA CYS A 170 1.34 8.65 -8.80
C CYS A 170 0.39 9.46 -9.69
N LYS A 171 -0.86 9.02 -9.83
CA LYS A 171 -1.91 9.78 -10.55
C LYS A 171 -2.21 11.14 -9.93
N ASN A 172 -2.13 11.28 -8.61
CA ASN A 172 -2.34 12.56 -7.92
C ASN A 172 -1.09 13.47 -7.98
N ILE A 173 0.12 12.92 -8.18
CA ILE A 173 1.32 13.73 -8.48
C ILE A 173 1.14 14.46 -9.81
N ILE A 174 0.56 13.77 -10.80
CA ILE A 174 0.25 14.32 -12.12
C ILE A 174 -0.84 15.41 -12.04
N ASN A 175 -1.85 15.22 -11.19
CA ASN A 175 -2.97 16.16 -11.01
C ASN A 175 -3.11 16.58 -9.54
N PRO A 176 -2.18 17.39 -9.00
CA PRO A 176 -2.20 17.74 -7.59
C PRO A 176 -3.22 18.84 -7.29
N LYS A 177 -3.82 18.78 -6.10
CA LYS A 177 -4.74 19.81 -5.59
C LYS A 177 -4.05 21.14 -5.25
N SER A 178 -2.80 21.06 -4.79
CA SER A 178 -2.01 22.19 -4.34
C SER A 178 -0.51 21.88 -4.47
N ILE A 179 0.34 22.91 -4.42
CA ILE A 179 1.80 22.72 -4.44
C ILE A 179 2.27 21.89 -3.23
N ASN A 180 1.66 22.12 -2.06
CA ASN A 180 1.98 21.35 -0.85
C ASN A 180 1.54 19.89 -0.99
N HIS A 181 0.35 19.65 -1.56
CA HIS A 181 -0.12 18.29 -1.84
C HIS A 181 0.84 17.56 -2.78
N LYS A 182 1.29 18.21 -3.86
CA LYS A 182 2.28 17.65 -4.80
C LYS A 182 3.56 17.22 -4.06
N LYS A 183 4.14 18.10 -3.24
CA LYS A 183 5.36 17.81 -2.47
C LYS A 183 5.18 16.62 -1.54
N ASN A 184 4.08 16.58 -0.80
CA ASN A 184 3.79 15.49 0.11
C ASN A 184 3.58 14.16 -0.64
N LEU A 185 2.90 14.17 -1.79
CA LEU A 185 2.73 12.98 -2.63
C LEU A 185 4.10 12.46 -3.13
N ILE A 186 4.98 13.37 -3.57
CA ILE A 186 6.34 13.01 -4.02
C ILE A 186 7.15 12.41 -2.87
N TYR A 187 7.14 13.02 -1.67
CA TYR A 187 7.80 12.44 -0.49
C TYR A 187 7.23 11.07 -0.13
N PHE A 188 5.91 10.92 -0.15
CA PHE A 188 5.25 9.65 0.15
C PHE A 188 5.66 8.54 -0.83
N LEU A 189 5.66 8.83 -2.13
CA LEU A 189 6.06 7.87 -3.16
C LEU A 189 7.57 7.57 -3.08
N ALA A 190 8.42 8.58 -2.93
CA ALA A 190 9.87 8.42 -2.87
C ALA A 190 10.30 7.50 -1.72
N TYR A 191 9.72 7.69 -0.54
CA TYR A 191 10.06 6.92 0.66
C TYR A 191 9.29 5.61 0.80
N SER A 192 8.32 5.32 -0.08
CA SER A 192 7.66 4.02 -0.12
C SER A 192 8.56 2.90 -0.65
N LEU A 193 9.62 3.23 -1.40
CA LEU A 193 10.52 2.27 -2.07
C LEU A 193 10.98 1.13 -1.15
N ASN A 194 11.37 1.46 0.08
CA ASN A 194 11.92 0.50 1.04
C ASN A 194 10.85 -0.28 1.83
N SER A 195 9.57 -0.01 1.59
CA SER A 195 8.45 -0.57 2.34
C SER A 195 7.55 -1.47 1.47
N ILE A 196 7.90 -1.68 0.20
CA ILE A 196 7.06 -2.41 -0.76
C ILE A 196 7.84 -3.55 -1.42
N ASP A 197 7.14 -4.66 -1.64
CA ASP A 197 7.61 -5.77 -2.48
C ASP A 197 6.78 -5.80 -3.77
N CYS A 198 6.85 -4.71 -4.54
CA CYS A 198 6.13 -4.59 -5.80
C CYS A 198 6.95 -3.88 -6.87
N ASP A 199 6.50 -3.98 -8.12
CA ASP A 199 7.12 -3.35 -9.30
C ASP A 199 7.01 -1.82 -9.21
N PHE A 200 8.00 -1.20 -8.55
CA PHE A 200 8.08 0.24 -8.37
C PHE A 200 8.31 0.98 -9.69
N GLU A 201 9.11 0.42 -10.59
CA GLU A 201 9.33 0.98 -11.93
C GLU A 201 8.01 1.07 -12.70
N GLY A 202 7.17 0.02 -12.63
CA GLY A 202 5.83 0.01 -13.20
C GLY A 202 4.91 1.12 -12.66
N ILE A 203 4.99 1.44 -11.36
CA ILE A 203 4.21 2.51 -10.72
C ILE A 203 4.59 3.89 -11.28
N ILE A 204 5.89 4.15 -11.46
CA ILE A 204 6.41 5.45 -11.89
C ILE A 204 6.60 5.58 -13.41
N ASN A 205 6.28 4.53 -14.17
CA ASN A 205 6.53 4.47 -15.61
C ASN A 205 5.86 5.62 -16.39
N GLU A 206 4.71 6.10 -15.92
CA GLU A 206 4.04 7.25 -16.53
C GLU A 206 4.85 8.54 -16.40
N LEU A 207 5.50 8.77 -15.24
CA LEU A 207 6.40 9.91 -15.01
C LEU A 207 7.67 9.81 -15.87
N ILE A 208 8.16 8.59 -16.09
CA ILE A 208 9.35 8.35 -16.92
C ILE A 208 9.03 8.57 -18.40
N SER A 209 7.91 8.04 -18.87
CA SER A 209 7.64 7.92 -20.32
C SER A 209 7.09 9.20 -20.96
N LYS A 210 6.58 10.15 -20.18
CA LYS A 210 6.00 11.40 -20.70
C LYS A 210 6.90 12.60 -20.33
N ASP A 211 7.27 13.40 -21.32
CA ASP A 211 8.17 14.54 -21.12
C ASP A 211 7.53 15.67 -20.29
N GLN A 212 6.21 15.82 -20.38
CA GLN A 212 5.47 16.82 -19.59
C GLN A 212 5.55 16.61 -18.06
N TYR A 213 5.98 15.43 -17.59
CA TYR A 213 6.12 15.10 -16.17
C TYR A 213 7.57 15.05 -15.70
N GLU A 214 8.49 15.66 -16.45
CA GLU A 214 9.91 15.65 -16.13
C GLU A 214 10.21 16.30 -14.78
N ASN A 215 9.57 17.42 -14.43
CA ASN A 215 9.79 18.09 -13.16
C ASN A 215 9.40 17.19 -11.97
N GLU A 216 8.25 16.52 -12.06
CA GLU A 216 7.75 15.56 -11.08
C GLU A 216 8.72 14.39 -10.91
N LEU A 217 9.23 13.85 -12.03
CA LEU A 217 10.21 12.78 -12.03
C LEU A 217 11.52 13.20 -11.35
N LEU A 218 12.01 14.42 -11.64
CA LEU A 218 13.24 14.93 -11.06
C LEU A 218 13.09 15.21 -9.57
N GLU A 219 11.98 15.81 -9.14
CA GLU A 219 11.68 16.01 -7.72
C GLU A 219 11.65 14.66 -6.96
N LEU A 220 11.06 13.63 -7.57
CA LEU A 220 11.00 12.27 -7.02
C LEU A 220 12.40 11.65 -6.85
N LEU A 221 13.20 11.66 -7.91
CA LEU A 221 14.55 11.10 -7.90
C LEU A 221 15.52 11.88 -7.02
N PHE A 222 15.36 13.20 -6.95
CA PHE A 222 16.11 14.05 -6.03
C PHE A 222 15.80 13.70 -4.57
N THR A 223 14.51 13.47 -4.26
CA THR A 223 14.05 13.09 -2.92
C THR A 223 14.61 11.73 -2.47
N ASN A 224 14.62 10.75 -3.36
CA ASN A 224 15.21 9.44 -3.10
C ASN A 224 15.97 8.91 -4.32
N VAL A 225 17.29 9.09 -4.28
CA VAL A 225 18.21 8.67 -5.36
C VAL A 225 18.29 7.14 -5.49
N GLU A 226 17.95 6.38 -4.45
CA GLU A 226 17.96 4.91 -4.49
C GLU A 226 16.99 4.36 -5.52
N ILE A 227 15.95 5.12 -5.91
CA ILE A 227 15.00 4.74 -6.96
C ILE A 227 15.71 4.37 -8.26
N ILE A 228 16.82 5.04 -8.59
CA ILE A 228 17.59 4.79 -9.82
C ILE A 228 18.10 3.33 -9.86
N ASN A 229 18.35 2.72 -8.70
CA ASN A 229 18.82 1.33 -8.60
C ASN A 229 17.76 0.32 -9.08
N TYR A 230 16.49 0.71 -9.11
CA TYR A 230 15.35 -0.13 -9.46
C TYR A 230 14.86 0.11 -10.91
N LEU A 231 15.51 1.00 -11.65
CA LEU A 231 15.16 1.27 -13.04
C LEU A 231 15.86 0.29 -14.00
N SER A 232 15.12 -0.17 -15.01
CA SER A 232 15.66 -0.91 -16.15
C SER A 232 16.69 -0.08 -16.94
N SER A 233 17.57 -0.76 -17.67
CA SER A 233 18.56 -0.10 -18.52
C SER A 233 17.92 0.85 -19.55
N ILE A 234 16.75 0.49 -20.07
CA ILE A 234 15.98 1.29 -21.04
C ILE A 234 15.53 2.60 -20.39
N ASN A 235 14.96 2.55 -19.20
CA ASN A 235 14.49 3.76 -18.51
C ASN A 235 15.64 4.63 -18.00
N ILE A 236 16.78 4.04 -17.64
CA ILE A 236 18.02 4.80 -17.39
C ILE A 236 18.50 5.52 -18.67
N GLU A 237 18.44 4.88 -19.83
CA GLU A 237 18.79 5.53 -21.10
C GLU A 237 17.85 6.71 -21.42
N LYS A 238 16.53 6.57 -21.18
CA LYS A 238 15.59 7.69 -21.30
C LYS A 238 15.95 8.83 -20.36
N LEU A 239 16.30 8.54 -19.10
CA LEU A 239 16.72 9.55 -18.14
C LEU A 239 17.98 10.30 -18.61
N ILE A 240 18.97 9.57 -19.11
CA ILE A 240 20.20 10.16 -19.67
C ILE A 240 19.89 11.01 -20.91
N PHE A 241 18.95 10.58 -21.76
CA PHE A 241 18.52 11.35 -22.91
C PHE A 241 17.87 12.68 -22.48
N LYS A 242 16.92 12.65 -21.54
CA LYS A 242 16.27 13.84 -20.97
C LYS A 242 17.29 14.82 -20.38
N LEU A 243 18.25 14.33 -19.61
CA LEU A 243 19.37 15.12 -19.09
C LEU A 243 20.17 15.79 -20.21
N ASN A 244 20.56 15.04 -21.25
CA ASN A 244 21.35 15.59 -22.35
C ASN A 244 20.60 16.68 -23.11
N THR A 245 19.28 16.55 -23.27
CA THR A 245 18.43 17.57 -23.90
C THR A 245 18.37 18.84 -23.05
N ASN A 246 18.19 18.71 -21.73
CA ASN A 246 18.20 19.87 -20.82
C ASN A 246 19.56 20.56 -20.69
N LEU A 247 20.66 19.83 -20.85
CA LEU A 247 22.00 20.45 -20.84
C LEU A 247 22.34 21.20 -22.13
N GLN A 248 21.52 21.07 -23.19
CA GLN A 248 21.69 21.80 -24.45
C GLN A 248 20.92 23.13 -24.48
N THR A 249 20.09 23.42 -23.47
CA THR A 249 19.35 24.67 -23.37
C THR A 249 20.22 25.78 -22.74
N THR A 250 19.94 27.04 -23.07
CA THR A 250 20.66 28.21 -22.54
C THR A 250 20.46 28.42 -21.05
N GLU A 251 19.33 27.97 -20.50
CA GLU A 251 19.07 27.88 -19.06
C GLU A 251 18.77 26.42 -18.71
N VAL A 252 19.59 25.83 -17.83
CA VAL A 252 19.40 24.46 -17.35
C VAL A 252 18.43 24.51 -16.16
N VAL A 253 17.21 24.04 -16.38
CA VAL A 253 16.20 23.95 -15.33
C VAL A 253 16.55 22.81 -14.37
N ASN A 254 16.41 23.03 -13.06
CA ASN A 254 16.67 22.04 -11.99
C ASN A 254 18.11 21.47 -11.98
N ILE A 255 19.12 22.30 -12.26
CA ILE A 255 20.52 21.85 -12.33
C ILE A 255 21.00 21.15 -11.05
N ASP A 256 20.58 21.63 -9.88
CA ASP A 256 20.93 21.02 -8.58
C ASP A 256 20.40 19.59 -8.46
N TYR A 257 19.20 19.33 -9.01
CA TYR A 257 18.60 18.00 -8.97
C TYR A 257 19.38 17.05 -9.87
N TRP A 258 19.74 17.52 -11.06
CA TRP A 258 20.56 16.75 -11.98
C TRP A 258 21.94 16.42 -11.41
N ILE A 259 22.62 17.38 -10.78
CA ILE A 259 23.90 17.14 -10.11
C ILE A 259 23.74 16.03 -9.06
N HIS A 260 22.74 16.13 -8.18
CA HIS A 260 22.51 15.14 -7.14
C HIS A 260 22.20 13.74 -7.70
N ILE A 261 21.35 13.66 -8.74
CA ILE A 261 20.99 12.41 -9.42
C ILE A 261 22.21 11.76 -10.09
N ILE A 262 23.02 12.54 -10.81
CA ILE A 262 24.19 12.04 -11.56
C ILE A 262 25.29 11.52 -10.64
N LEU A 263 25.47 12.17 -9.49
CA LEU A 263 26.44 11.73 -8.49
C LEU A 263 26.03 10.43 -7.78
N SER A 264 24.87 9.86 -8.10
CA SER A 264 24.46 8.54 -7.62
C SER A 264 25.44 7.44 -8.05
N GLN A 265 25.68 6.49 -7.14
CA GLN A 265 26.61 5.38 -7.38
C GLN A 265 26.26 4.57 -8.64
N GLN A 266 24.97 4.44 -8.96
CA GLN A 266 24.47 3.67 -10.09
C GLN A 266 24.81 4.31 -11.43
N LEU A 267 24.61 5.63 -11.57
CA LEU A 267 24.95 6.36 -12.81
C LEU A 267 26.46 6.51 -12.96
N MET A 268 27.21 6.49 -11.85
CA MET A 268 28.67 6.50 -11.86
C MET A 268 29.32 5.14 -12.14
N LYS A 269 28.56 4.07 -12.39
CA LYS A 269 29.12 2.79 -12.86
C LYS A 269 29.82 2.98 -14.22
N LYS A 270 30.99 2.34 -14.42
CA LYS A 270 31.84 2.47 -15.62
C LYS A 270 31.09 2.34 -16.95
N THR A 271 30.07 1.50 -17.00
CA THR A 271 29.23 1.27 -18.19
C THR A 271 28.41 2.50 -18.59
N MET A 272 27.92 3.27 -17.61
CA MET A 272 27.10 4.47 -17.81
C MET A 272 27.93 5.75 -17.90
N GLN A 273 29.12 5.78 -17.29
CA GLN A 273 30.05 6.92 -17.38
C GLN A 273 30.39 7.33 -18.81
N LYS A 274 30.51 6.37 -19.75
CA LYS A 274 30.74 6.70 -21.17
C LYS A 274 29.58 7.49 -21.78
N LYS A 275 28.34 7.16 -21.41
CA LYS A 275 27.13 7.87 -21.87
C LYS A 275 26.92 9.21 -21.15
N LEU A 276 27.47 9.33 -19.93
CA LEU A 276 27.41 10.54 -19.10
C LEU A 276 28.62 11.48 -19.26
N HIS A 277 29.64 11.11 -20.04
CA HIS A 277 30.89 11.87 -20.15
C HIS A 277 30.65 13.34 -20.54
N ARG A 278 29.74 13.56 -21.50
CA ARG A 278 29.36 14.90 -21.96
C ARG A 278 28.61 15.68 -20.87
N CYS A 279 27.69 15.02 -20.13
CA CYS A 279 26.98 15.65 -19.02
C CYS A 279 27.93 16.07 -17.89
N LEU A 280 28.88 15.20 -17.53
CA LEU A 280 29.87 15.47 -16.49
C LEU A 280 30.82 16.62 -16.86
N GLN A 281 31.17 16.77 -18.15
CA GLN A 281 31.96 17.91 -18.63
C GLN A 281 31.20 19.23 -18.50
N ILE A 282 29.92 19.25 -18.90
CA ILE A 282 29.09 20.46 -18.82
C ILE A 282 28.83 20.85 -17.37
N LEU A 283 28.51 19.90 -16.49
CA LEU A 283 28.25 20.18 -15.08
C LEU A 283 29.48 20.66 -14.31
N ARG A 284 30.70 20.24 -14.71
CA ARG A 284 31.95 20.80 -14.16
C ARG A 284 32.11 22.29 -14.47
N ILE A 285 31.60 22.75 -15.61
CA ILE A 285 31.63 24.18 -15.97
C ILE A 285 30.67 24.94 -15.05
N TYR A 286 29.48 24.39 -14.79
CA TYR A 286 28.50 25.00 -13.88
C TYR A 286 28.90 24.95 -12.39
N GLN A 287 29.65 23.94 -11.93
CA GLN A 287 30.17 23.87 -10.54
C GLN A 287 31.35 24.83 -10.27
N MET A 288 31.95 25.42 -11.32
CA MET A 288 33.07 26.36 -11.21
C MET A 288 32.64 27.84 -11.33
N MET A 289 31.35 28.10 -11.57
CA MET A 289 30.72 29.43 -11.51
C MET A 289 30.01 29.63 -10.17
#